data_AF-A0A4Z0NJ01-F1
#
_entry.id   AF-A0A4Z0NJ01-F1
#
_cell.length_a   1.000
_cell.length_b   1.000
_cell.length_c   1.000
_cell.angle_alpha   90.00
_cell.angle_beta   90.00
_cell.angle_gamma   90.00
#
_symmetry.space_group_name_H-M   'P 1'
#
loop_
_entity.id
_entity.type
_entity.pdbx_description
1 polymer ?
#
loop_
_entity_poly.entity_id
_entity_poly.type
_entity_poly.pdbx_seq_one_letter_code
_entity_poly.pdbx_strand_id
1 'polypeptide(L)'
;PHPVPRFIVMSAGTGRTSATIGRYIRCQGYDTQLMVVDPENSVFLPYWQDRDASLRSPVGSKIEGIGRPRVEPSFIPDVVDEMLRVPDAASVATAHWLETQLGRKVGASTGTNMWGALQLAARMREAGEIGAIVTLLCDSGDRYLDTYYHPSWVSDHIGDLTPWSAAIAKLLTGD
;
A
#
# COMPACT_ATOMS: atom_id res chain seq x y z
N PRO A 1 14.14 -20.90 -1.68
CA PRO A 1 13.04 -20.32 -2.49
C PRO A 1 11.67 -20.66 -1.88
N HIS A 2 10.82 -19.66 -1.63
CA HIS A 2 9.46 -19.83 -1.09
C HIS A 2 8.45 -19.74 -2.25
N PRO A 3 7.97 -20.87 -2.81
CA PRO A 3 7.09 -20.86 -3.99
C PRO A 3 5.68 -20.33 -3.68
N VAL A 4 5.25 -20.46 -2.42
CA VAL A 4 4.03 -19.86 -1.90
C VAL A 4 4.44 -18.65 -1.05
N PRO A 5 3.97 -17.44 -1.37
CA PRO A 5 4.30 -16.26 -0.58
C PRO A 5 3.69 -16.38 0.82
N ARG A 6 4.45 -15.93 1.83
CA ARG A 6 3.93 -15.82 3.20
C ARG A 6 2.92 -14.69 3.28
N PHE A 7 3.18 -13.58 2.58
CA PHE A 7 2.29 -12.43 2.49
C PHE A 7 2.11 -11.93 1.06
N ILE A 8 0.91 -11.44 0.77
CA ILE A 8 0.64 -10.54 -0.34
C ILE A 8 0.24 -9.19 0.23
N VAL A 9 0.92 -8.12 -0.20
CA VAL A 9 0.68 -6.75 0.26
C VAL A 9 0.16 -5.91 -0.90
N MET A 10 -1.02 -5.31 -0.75
CA MET A 10 -1.60 -4.48 -1.82
C MET A 10 -2.64 -3.48 -1.32
N SER A 11 -2.81 -2.38 -2.03
CA SER A 11 -3.75 -1.29 -1.70
C SER A 11 -5.12 -1.49 -2.33
N ALA A 12 -6.15 -0.97 -1.68
CA ALA A 12 -7.53 -1.08 -2.17
C ALA A 12 -8.01 0.19 -2.87
N GLY A 13 -8.45 0.02 -4.13
CA GLY A 13 -9.22 1.01 -4.89
C GLY A 13 -10.72 0.84 -4.70
N THR A 14 -11.35 0.03 -5.53
CA THR A 14 -12.74 -0.41 -5.28
C THR A 14 -12.81 -1.61 -4.33
N GLY A 15 -11.66 -2.22 -4.02
CA GLY A 15 -11.56 -3.48 -3.27
C GLY A 15 -11.65 -4.75 -4.12
N ARG A 16 -11.92 -4.65 -5.43
CA ARG A 16 -12.03 -5.84 -6.29
C ARG A 16 -10.76 -6.70 -6.30
N THR A 17 -9.58 -6.08 -6.39
CA THR A 17 -8.32 -6.82 -6.44
C THR A 17 -8.03 -7.55 -5.12
N SER A 18 -8.17 -6.87 -3.98
CA SER A 18 -8.01 -7.51 -2.66
C SER A 18 -9.04 -8.61 -2.44
N ALA A 19 -10.30 -8.39 -2.83
CA ALA A 19 -11.35 -9.40 -2.74
C ALA A 19 -11.04 -10.65 -3.58
N THR A 20 -10.58 -10.47 -4.82
CA THR A 20 -10.22 -11.59 -5.70
C THR A 20 -9.02 -12.37 -5.17
N ILE A 21 -7.96 -11.68 -4.77
CA ILE A 21 -6.75 -12.32 -4.21
C ILE A 21 -7.09 -13.05 -2.92
N GLY A 22 -7.79 -12.39 -1.99
CA GLY A 22 -8.16 -12.96 -0.71
C GLY A 22 -9.06 -14.19 -0.88
N ARG A 23 -10.09 -14.12 -1.75
CA ARG A 23 -10.91 -15.29 -2.08
C ARG A 23 -10.09 -16.42 -2.69
N TYR A 24 -9.18 -16.11 -3.61
CA TYR A 24 -8.33 -17.12 -4.23
C TYR A 24 -7.46 -17.85 -3.19
N ILE A 25 -6.81 -17.10 -2.29
CA ILE A 25 -6.03 -17.65 -1.17
C ILE A 25 -6.87 -18.65 -0.36
N ARG A 26 -8.09 -18.25 0.03
CA ARG A 26 -8.99 -19.12 0.83
C ARG A 26 -9.49 -20.33 0.04
N CYS A 27 -9.91 -20.15 -1.21
CA CYS A 27 -10.41 -21.24 -2.05
C CYS A 27 -9.33 -22.30 -2.33
N GLN A 28 -8.06 -21.90 -2.39
CA GLN A 28 -6.93 -22.82 -2.59
C GLN A 28 -6.38 -23.40 -1.26
N GLY A 29 -6.83 -22.89 -0.11
CA GLY A 29 -6.34 -23.34 1.21
C GLY A 29 -4.90 -22.95 1.49
N TYR A 30 -4.41 -21.83 0.96
CA TYR A 30 -3.06 -21.35 1.25
C TYR A 30 -3.00 -20.65 2.62
N ASP A 31 -1.91 -20.87 3.36
CA ASP A 31 -1.58 -20.16 4.60
C ASP A 31 -1.09 -18.71 4.35
N THR A 32 -1.05 -18.28 3.09
CA THR A 32 -0.70 -16.92 2.67
C THR A 32 -1.62 -15.90 3.36
N GLN A 33 -1.02 -14.86 3.90
CA GLN A 33 -1.73 -13.75 4.52
C GLN A 33 -1.92 -12.61 3.51
N LEU A 34 -3.09 -11.98 3.52
CA LEU A 34 -3.37 -10.78 2.74
C LEU A 34 -3.32 -9.55 3.64
N MET A 35 -2.33 -8.69 3.41
CA MET A 35 -2.25 -7.37 4.01
C MET A 35 -2.77 -6.32 3.04
N VAL A 36 -3.78 -5.54 3.44
CA VAL A 36 -4.21 -4.37 2.70
C VAL A 36 -3.57 -3.11 3.25
N VAL A 37 -2.86 -2.38 2.40
CA VAL A 37 -2.29 -1.07 2.76
C VAL A 37 -3.26 0.03 2.33
N ASP A 38 -3.64 0.88 3.27
CA ASP A 38 -4.69 1.86 3.09
C ASP A 38 -4.12 3.27 3.24
N PRO A 39 -4.15 4.11 2.20
CA PRO A 39 -3.64 5.47 2.31
C PRO A 39 -4.46 6.26 3.33
N GLU A 40 -3.88 7.33 3.88
CA GLU A 40 -4.61 8.24 4.76
C GLU A 40 -5.84 8.83 4.07
N ASN A 41 -6.83 9.26 4.86
CA ASN A 41 -8.13 9.75 4.38
C ASN A 41 -9.01 8.71 3.65
N SER A 42 -8.57 7.46 3.54
CA SER A 42 -9.41 6.32 3.18
C SER A 42 -10.26 5.85 4.37
N VAL A 43 -11.46 5.34 4.08
CA VAL A 43 -12.34 4.75 5.10
C VAL A 43 -12.21 3.23 5.22
N PHE A 44 -11.36 2.57 4.42
CA PHE A 44 -11.31 1.10 4.41
C PHE A 44 -10.72 0.50 5.67
N LEU A 45 -9.66 1.09 6.24
CA LEU A 45 -9.10 0.62 7.50
C LEU A 45 -10.11 0.78 8.67
N PRO A 46 -10.74 1.96 8.89
CA PRO A 46 -11.82 2.08 9.87
C PRO A 46 -12.98 1.10 9.62
N TYR A 47 -13.41 0.92 8.36
CA TYR A 47 -14.43 -0.07 8.02
C TYR A 47 -14.00 -1.52 8.33
N TRP A 48 -12.72 -1.85 8.12
CA TRP A 48 -12.18 -3.16 8.49
C TRP A 48 -12.06 -3.35 10.01
N GLN A 49 -12.05 -2.29 10.81
CA GLN A 49 -12.05 -2.39 12.27
C GLN A 49 -13.48 -2.45 12.82
N ASP A 50 -14.32 -1.52 12.39
CA ASP A 50 -15.62 -1.24 13.03
C ASP A 50 -16.81 -1.85 12.28
N ARG A 51 -16.61 -2.32 11.05
CA ARG A 51 -17.66 -2.86 10.16
C ARG A 51 -18.81 -1.89 9.87
N ASP A 52 -18.61 -0.59 10.08
CA ASP A 52 -19.59 0.45 9.75
C ASP A 52 -19.55 0.84 8.26
N ALA A 53 -20.53 0.38 7.49
CA ALA A 53 -20.66 0.71 6.06
C ALA A 53 -21.12 2.16 5.80
N SER A 54 -21.55 2.88 6.83
CA SER A 54 -21.99 4.28 6.73
C SER A 54 -20.84 5.27 6.71
N LEU A 55 -19.62 4.83 7.05
CA LEU A 55 -18.42 5.67 7.11
C LEU A 55 -18.20 6.49 5.83
N ARG A 56 -17.98 7.78 6.02
CA ARG A 56 -17.60 8.73 4.97
C ARG A 56 -16.45 9.59 5.45
N SER A 57 -15.49 9.85 4.58
CA SER A 57 -14.44 10.83 4.81
C SER A 57 -14.79 12.13 4.07
N PRO A 58 -14.65 13.31 4.71
CA PRO A 58 -14.85 14.59 4.04
C PRO A 58 -13.76 14.87 2.99
N VAL A 59 -12.63 14.19 3.08
CA VAL A 59 -11.48 14.29 2.17
C VAL A 59 -11.12 12.92 1.62
N GLY A 60 -10.77 12.83 0.35
CA GLY A 60 -10.26 11.60 -0.26
C GLY A 60 -8.75 11.44 -0.05
N SER A 61 -8.26 10.22 -0.20
CA SER A 61 -6.82 9.95 -0.39
C SER A 61 -6.30 10.77 -1.57
N LYS A 62 -5.08 11.31 -1.45
CA LYS A 62 -4.41 12.00 -2.57
C LYS A 62 -3.67 11.02 -3.48
N ILE A 63 -3.62 9.75 -3.13
CA ILE A 63 -3.04 8.68 -3.96
C ILE A 63 -4.10 8.16 -4.93
N GLU A 64 -3.85 8.39 -6.22
CA GLU A 64 -4.82 8.08 -7.27
C GLU A 64 -5.04 6.57 -7.40
N GLY A 65 -6.30 6.22 -7.64
CA GLY A 65 -6.74 4.83 -7.84
C GLY A 65 -7.05 4.06 -6.55
N ILE A 66 -6.55 4.53 -5.40
CA ILE A 66 -6.68 3.85 -4.10
C ILE A 66 -7.18 4.79 -3.01
N GLY A 67 -7.72 4.22 -1.91
CA GLY A 67 -8.20 5.00 -0.78
C GLY A 67 -9.52 5.72 -1.04
N ARG A 68 -10.63 5.10 -0.67
CA ARG A 68 -11.96 5.66 -0.97
C ARG A 68 -12.50 6.45 0.22
N PRO A 69 -13.17 7.59 -0.04
CA PRO A 69 -13.82 8.35 1.02
C PRO A 69 -15.15 7.72 1.48
N ARG A 70 -15.50 6.55 0.97
CA ARG A 70 -16.70 5.79 1.33
C ARG A 70 -16.42 4.30 1.20
N VAL A 71 -17.17 3.49 1.93
CA VAL A 71 -17.12 2.04 1.81
C VAL A 71 -17.62 1.63 0.43
N GLU A 72 -16.86 0.77 -0.24
CA GLU A 72 -17.20 0.23 -1.56
C GLU A 72 -17.67 -1.23 -1.39
N PRO A 73 -18.80 -1.64 -2.00
CA PRO A 73 -19.32 -3.01 -1.86
C PRO A 73 -18.36 -4.11 -2.31
N SER A 74 -17.39 -3.76 -3.17
CA SER A 74 -16.39 -4.70 -3.66
C SER A 74 -15.21 -4.89 -2.69
N PHE A 75 -15.11 -4.10 -1.62
CA PHE A 75 -14.14 -4.33 -0.56
C PHE A 75 -14.70 -5.35 0.43
N ILE A 76 -14.10 -6.54 0.46
CA ILE A 76 -14.51 -7.65 1.32
C ILE A 76 -13.53 -7.74 2.48
N PRO A 77 -13.88 -7.23 3.68
CA PRO A 77 -12.92 -7.14 4.78
C PRO A 77 -12.59 -8.51 5.38
N ASP A 78 -13.47 -9.50 5.23
CA ASP A 78 -13.29 -10.83 5.84
C ASP A 78 -12.22 -11.69 5.15
N VAL A 79 -11.74 -11.27 3.97
CA VAL A 79 -10.61 -11.94 3.31
C VAL A 79 -9.28 -11.23 3.55
N VAL A 80 -9.28 -10.16 4.36
CA VAL A 80 -8.09 -9.35 4.68
C VAL A 80 -7.63 -9.72 6.10
N ASP A 81 -6.40 -10.21 6.20
CA ASP A 81 -5.81 -10.66 7.47
C ASP A 81 -5.25 -9.49 8.29
N GLU A 82 -4.67 -8.49 7.60
CA GLU A 82 -4.07 -7.34 8.24
C GLU A 82 -4.30 -6.08 7.41
N MET A 83 -4.40 -4.94 8.08
CA MET A 83 -4.40 -3.64 7.41
C MET A 83 -3.36 -2.69 8.00
N LEU A 84 -2.73 -1.91 7.14
CA LEU A 84 -1.73 -0.91 7.50
C LEU A 84 -2.13 0.45 6.92
N ARG A 85 -2.20 1.49 7.76
CA ARG A 85 -2.35 2.87 7.28
C ARG A 85 -1.04 3.38 6.69
N VAL A 86 -1.11 4.04 5.55
CA VAL A 86 0.06 4.59 4.86
C VAL A 86 -0.14 6.10 4.64
N PRO A 87 0.78 6.95 5.13
CA PRO A 87 0.76 8.37 4.81
C PRO A 87 0.96 8.62 3.31
N ASP A 88 0.28 9.63 2.75
CA ASP A 88 0.37 9.93 1.32
C ASP A 88 1.81 10.29 0.92
N ALA A 89 2.50 11.06 1.75
CA ALA A 89 3.91 11.40 1.57
C ALA A 89 4.84 10.18 1.60
N ALA A 90 4.55 9.18 2.44
CA ALA A 90 5.30 7.92 2.43
C ALA A 90 5.13 7.17 1.10
N SER A 91 3.91 7.19 0.54
CA SER A 91 3.62 6.57 -0.75
C SER A 91 4.42 7.20 -1.88
N VAL A 92 4.43 8.54 -1.96
CA VAL A 92 5.17 9.28 -3.01
C VAL A 92 6.68 9.12 -2.85
N ALA A 93 7.20 9.28 -1.63
CA ALA A 93 8.63 9.07 -1.37
C ALA A 93 9.08 7.65 -1.73
N THR A 94 8.26 6.65 -1.42
CA THR A 94 8.56 5.26 -1.77
C THR A 94 8.50 5.02 -3.28
N ALA A 95 7.58 5.66 -4.01
CA ALA A 95 7.56 5.59 -5.47
C ALA A 95 8.82 6.20 -6.10
N HIS A 96 9.30 7.34 -5.58
CA HIS A 96 10.55 7.96 -6.03
C HIS A 96 11.78 7.09 -5.73
N TRP A 97 11.85 6.51 -4.53
CA TRP A 97 12.90 5.56 -4.19
C TRP A 97 12.86 4.32 -5.08
N LEU A 98 11.67 3.76 -5.34
CA LEU A 98 11.52 2.55 -6.15
C LEU A 98 11.94 2.79 -7.62
N GLU A 99 11.74 4.00 -8.14
CA GLU A 99 12.29 4.38 -9.45
C GLU A 99 13.81 4.18 -9.50
N THR A 100 14.55 4.55 -8.45
CA THR A 100 16.02 4.40 -8.44
C THR A 100 16.45 2.93 -8.42
N GLN A 101 15.57 2.02 -8.00
CA GLN A 101 15.84 0.57 -7.99
C GLN A 101 15.45 -0.09 -9.32
N LEU A 102 14.35 0.36 -9.94
CA LEU A 102 13.79 -0.25 -11.14
C LEU A 102 14.27 0.40 -12.45
N GLY A 103 14.83 1.61 -12.39
CA GLY A 103 15.17 2.40 -13.57
C GLY A 103 13.97 2.90 -14.37
N ARG A 104 12.77 2.90 -13.76
CA ARG A 104 11.53 3.38 -14.38
C ARG A 104 10.56 3.96 -13.34
N LYS A 105 9.74 4.91 -13.77
CA LYS A 105 8.72 5.56 -12.94
C LYS A 105 7.54 4.63 -12.66
N VAL A 106 6.93 4.78 -11.48
CA VAL A 106 5.75 4.03 -11.04
C VAL A 106 4.70 4.95 -10.44
N GLY A 107 3.42 4.55 -10.48
CA GLY A 107 2.36 5.29 -9.79
C GLY A 107 2.53 5.30 -8.27
N ALA A 108 2.01 6.33 -7.59
CA ALA A 108 2.13 6.45 -6.14
C ALA A 108 1.41 5.32 -5.37
N SER A 109 0.38 4.69 -5.95
CA SER A 109 -0.27 3.49 -5.40
C SER A 109 0.67 2.28 -5.32
N THR A 110 1.61 2.18 -6.26
CA THR A 110 2.72 1.21 -6.20
C THR A 110 3.66 1.55 -5.05
N GLY A 111 3.93 2.84 -4.83
CA GLY A 111 4.68 3.32 -3.67
C GLY A 111 4.00 2.95 -2.34
N THR A 112 2.67 3.09 -2.24
CA THR A 112 1.89 2.66 -1.07
C THR A 112 2.08 1.16 -0.79
N ASN A 113 1.97 0.33 -1.83
CA ASN A 113 2.16 -1.11 -1.74
C ASN A 113 3.56 -1.48 -1.26
N MET A 114 4.57 -0.86 -1.88
CA MET A 114 5.97 -1.11 -1.57
C MET A 114 6.34 -0.65 -0.15
N TRP A 115 5.78 0.48 0.30
CA TRP A 115 5.98 0.96 1.66
C TRP A 115 5.50 -0.06 2.68
N GLY A 116 4.29 -0.59 2.53
CA GLY A 116 3.80 -1.63 3.43
C GLY A 116 4.58 -2.94 3.32
N ALA A 117 5.07 -3.30 2.13
CA ALA A 117 5.94 -4.46 1.97
C ALA A 117 7.28 -4.30 2.73
N LEU A 118 7.89 -3.11 2.71
CA LEU A 118 9.10 -2.81 3.48
C LEU A 118 8.84 -2.85 4.99
N GLN A 119 7.74 -2.25 5.45
CA GLN A 119 7.33 -2.28 6.86
C GLN A 119 7.11 -3.71 7.35
N LEU A 120 6.42 -4.52 6.54
CA LEU A 120 6.20 -5.93 6.84
C LEU A 120 7.52 -6.71 6.86
N ALA A 121 8.42 -6.47 5.91
CA ALA A 121 9.73 -7.13 5.87
C ALA A 121 10.57 -6.82 7.11
N ALA A 122 10.56 -5.56 7.57
CA ALA A 122 11.23 -5.15 8.80
C ALA A 122 10.65 -5.87 10.02
N ARG A 123 9.31 -5.90 10.15
CA ARG A 123 8.62 -6.62 11.24
C ARG A 123 8.92 -8.12 11.22
N MET A 124 8.89 -8.76 10.05
CA MET A 124 9.23 -10.17 9.90
C MET A 124 10.68 -10.43 10.33
N ARG A 125 11.62 -9.58 9.93
CA ARG A 125 13.03 -9.66 10.32
C ARG A 125 13.20 -9.55 11.84
N GLU A 126 12.53 -8.61 12.49
CA GLU A 126 12.55 -8.43 13.96
C GLU A 126 11.97 -9.65 14.70
N ALA A 127 10.93 -10.27 14.14
CA ALA A 127 10.31 -11.48 14.69
C ALA A 127 11.08 -12.79 14.36
N GLY A 128 12.15 -12.72 13.56
CA GLY A 128 12.87 -13.91 13.07
C GLY A 128 12.06 -14.75 12.08
N GLU A 129 11.03 -14.18 11.46
CA GLU A 129 10.19 -14.84 10.48
C GLU A 129 10.84 -14.85 9.09
N ILE A 130 10.68 -15.96 8.37
CA ILE A 130 11.16 -16.13 6.99
C ILE A 130 10.00 -16.37 6.03
N GLY A 131 10.09 -15.83 4.82
CA GLY A 131 9.07 -16.05 3.79
C GLY A 131 9.17 -15.04 2.66
N ALA A 132 8.52 -15.34 1.53
CA ALA A 132 8.39 -14.39 0.43
C ALA A 132 7.24 -13.42 0.69
N ILE A 133 7.47 -12.14 0.39
CA ILE A 133 6.46 -11.09 0.34
C ILE A 133 6.25 -10.74 -1.14
N VAL A 134 5.00 -10.72 -1.59
CA VAL A 134 4.62 -10.34 -2.94
C VAL A 134 3.83 -9.05 -2.91
N THR A 135 4.06 -8.19 -3.90
CA THR A 135 3.29 -6.95 -4.07
C THR A 135 3.00 -6.66 -5.54
N LEU A 136 2.22 -5.62 -5.80
CA LEU A 136 1.76 -5.24 -7.14
C LEU A 136 2.32 -3.88 -7.55
N LEU A 137 2.88 -3.82 -8.76
CA LEU A 137 3.17 -2.56 -9.45
C LEU A 137 1.97 -2.25 -10.36
N CYS A 138 1.21 -1.22 -10.03
CA CYS A 138 -0.13 -1.01 -10.57
C CYS A 138 -0.12 -0.39 -11.97
N ASP A 139 0.66 0.68 -12.18
CA ASP A 139 0.79 1.37 -13.45
C ASP A 139 2.09 2.19 -13.56
N SER A 140 2.35 2.71 -14.77
CA SER A 140 3.53 3.54 -15.04
C SER A 140 3.42 4.90 -14.38
N GLY A 141 4.54 5.40 -13.87
CA GLY A 141 4.64 6.74 -13.29
C GLY A 141 4.57 7.87 -14.32
N ASP A 142 4.70 7.56 -15.62
CA ASP A 142 4.64 8.56 -16.70
C ASP A 142 3.29 9.30 -16.77
N ARG A 143 2.24 8.71 -16.20
CA ARG A 143 0.91 9.33 -16.09
C ARG A 143 0.85 10.47 -15.07
N TYR A 144 1.87 10.57 -14.21
CA TYR A 144 1.89 11.41 -13.02
C TYR A 144 3.05 12.43 -13.04
N LEU A 145 3.57 12.73 -14.23
CA LEU A 145 4.68 13.69 -14.40
C LEU A 145 4.33 15.10 -13.90
N ASP A 146 3.08 15.51 -14.09
CA ASP A 146 2.58 16.82 -13.66
C ASP A 146 2.09 16.82 -12.19
N THR A 147 2.14 15.67 -11.50
CA THR A 147 1.67 15.52 -10.10
C THR A 147 2.76 14.94 -9.20
N TYR A 148 2.78 13.63 -8.96
CA TYR A 148 3.67 12.98 -8.00
C TYR A 148 5.15 13.15 -8.34
N TYR A 149 5.49 13.44 -9.60
CA TYR A 149 6.86 13.72 -10.04
C TYR A 149 7.15 15.22 -10.28
N HIS A 150 6.18 16.10 -10.01
CA HIS A 150 6.35 17.54 -10.11
C HIS A 150 6.63 18.16 -8.72
N PRO A 151 7.83 18.68 -8.44
CA PRO A 151 8.23 19.10 -7.08
C PRO A 151 7.29 20.11 -6.41
N SER A 152 6.84 21.14 -7.14
CA SER A 152 5.92 22.13 -6.56
C SER A 152 4.56 21.52 -6.24
N TRP A 153 4.08 20.58 -7.08
CA TRP A 153 2.80 19.93 -6.83
C TRP A 153 2.88 19.07 -5.58
N VAL A 154 3.97 18.31 -5.42
CA VAL A 154 4.26 17.52 -4.23
C VAL A 154 4.33 18.41 -2.98
N SER A 155 5.08 19.52 -3.03
CA SER A 155 5.18 20.46 -1.91
C SER A 155 3.80 20.99 -1.48
N ASP A 156 2.97 21.40 -2.44
CA ASP A 156 1.69 22.03 -2.18
C ASP A 156 0.60 21.03 -1.72
N HIS A 157 0.63 19.81 -2.24
CA HIS A 157 -0.46 18.84 -2.06
C HIS A 157 -0.08 17.67 -1.15
N ILE A 158 1.16 17.22 -1.13
CA ILE A 158 1.61 16.03 -0.40
C ILE A 158 2.41 16.43 0.85
N GLY A 159 3.23 17.47 0.75
CA GLY A 159 4.10 17.96 1.81
C GLY A 159 5.52 17.41 1.74
N ASP A 160 6.23 17.49 2.86
CA ASP A 160 7.65 17.13 2.95
C ASP A 160 7.87 15.61 2.85
N LEU A 161 8.69 15.21 1.88
CA LEU A 161 9.07 13.81 1.63
C LEU A 161 10.32 13.38 2.41
N THR A 162 11.12 14.32 2.93
CA THR A 162 12.42 14.03 3.55
C THR A 162 12.33 13.04 4.73
N PRO A 163 11.37 13.15 5.67
CA PRO A 163 11.24 12.19 6.76
C PRO A 163 11.00 10.76 6.27
N TRP A 164 10.26 10.61 5.18
CA TRP A 164 9.91 9.31 4.61
C TRP A 164 11.06 8.69 3.84
N SER A 165 11.82 9.48 3.09
CA SER A 165 13.08 9.01 2.48
C SER A 165 14.07 8.51 3.53
N ALA A 166 14.18 9.22 4.66
CA ALA A 166 15.01 8.79 5.79
C ALA A 166 14.48 7.49 6.44
N ALA A 167 13.15 7.35 6.56
CA ALA A 167 12.54 6.13 7.09
C ALA A 167 12.78 4.91 6.17
N ILE A 168 12.66 5.09 4.84
CA ILE A 168 13.01 4.04 3.86
C ILE A 168 14.46 3.60 4.03
N ALA A 169 15.39 4.55 4.15
CA ALA A 169 16.80 4.23 4.35
C ALA A 169 17.03 3.35 5.59
N LYS A 170 16.38 3.69 6.73
CA LYS A 170 16.46 2.87 7.95
C LYS A 170 15.90 1.46 7.78
N LEU A 171 14.75 1.32 7.10
CA LEU A 171 14.16 0.00 6.84
C LEU A 171 15.11 -0.92 6.07
N LEU A 172 15.87 -0.33 5.13
CA LEU A 172 16.84 -1.03 4.29
C LEU A 172 18.15 -1.37 5.00
N THR A 173 18.65 -0.51 5.90
CA THR A 173 19.88 -0.80 6.65
C THR A 173 19.64 -1.74 7.82
N GLY A 174 18.42 -1.77 8.36
CA GLY A 174 18.05 -2.61 9.50
C GLY A 174 18.51 -2.07 10.85
N ASP A 175 18.81 -0.77 10.92
CA ASP A 175 19.14 -0.01 12.13
C ASP A 175 17.91 0.61 12.81
#